data_AF-A0A356KHI2-F1
#
_entry.id   AF-A0A356KHI2-F1
#
_cell.length_a   1.000
_cell.length_b   1.000
_cell.length_c   1.000
_cell.angle_alpha   90.00
_cell.angle_beta   90.00
_cell.angle_gamma   90.00
#
_symmetry.space_group_name_H-M   'P 1'
#
loop_
_entity.id
_entity.type
_entity.pdbx_description
1 polymer ?
#
loop_
_entity_poly.entity_id
_entity_poly.type
_entity_poly.pdbx_seq_one_letter_code
_entity_poly.pdbx_strand_id
1 'polypeptide(L)'
;MSLRETNDALKYSHLGISYAVVLGGSFFLGSKADEKFGTSPYMALCGGMFGAVAGFWYLYREVYGKRDEAERGSPEKPKRQDDNGSPPAKNA
;
A
#
# COMPACT_ATOMS: atom_id res chain seq x y z
N MET A 1 5.83 23.54 14.10
CA MET A 1 5.48 22.23 13.52
C MET A 1 5.98 22.21 12.09
N SER A 2 6.94 21.35 11.78
CA SER A 2 7.62 21.32 10.46
C SER A 2 6.72 20.69 9.41
N LEU A 3 6.67 21.22 8.18
CA LEU A 3 5.88 20.69 7.06
C LEU A 3 6.19 19.21 6.73
N ARG A 4 7.36 18.71 7.16
CA ARG A 4 7.73 17.28 7.05
C ARG A 4 7.03 16.40 8.08
N GLU A 5 6.87 16.88 9.31
CA GLU A 5 6.17 16.13 10.37
C GLU A 5 4.69 15.93 10.04
N THR A 6 4.03 16.95 9.47
CA THR A 6 2.61 16.86 9.13
C THR A 6 2.36 15.84 8.02
N ASN A 7 3.24 15.77 7.01
CA ASN A 7 3.13 14.82 5.92
C ASN A 7 3.36 13.37 6.35
N ASP A 8 4.31 13.14 7.26
CA ASP A 8 4.55 11.81 7.81
C ASP A 8 3.39 11.38 8.71
N ALA A 9 2.90 12.27 9.58
CA ALA A 9 1.72 12.02 10.39
C ALA A 9 0.47 11.71 9.54
N LEU A 10 0.25 12.45 8.45
CA LEU A 10 -0.84 12.19 7.49
C LEU A 10 -0.70 10.83 6.80
N LYS A 11 0.51 10.45 6.37
CA LYS A 11 0.77 9.14 5.74
C LYS A 11 0.43 7.99 6.69
N TYR A 12 0.92 8.01 7.93
CA TYR A 12 0.64 6.93 8.88
C TYR A 12 -0.82 6.91 9.36
N SER A 13 -1.46 8.08 9.46
CA SER A 13 -2.87 8.20 9.85
C SER A 13 -3.80 7.52 8.84
N HIS A 14 -3.54 7.68 7.54
CA HIS A 14 -4.34 7.02 6.50
C HIS A 14 -4.29 5.49 6.62
N LEU A 15 -3.11 4.90 6.83
CA LEU A 15 -2.98 3.44 7.00
C LEU A 15 -3.73 2.94 8.24
N GLY A 16 -3.64 3.65 9.37
CA GLY A 16 -4.36 3.31 10.60
C GLY A 16 -5.88 3.35 10.43
N ILE A 17 -6.39 4.37 9.74
CA ILE A 17 -7.82 4.51 9.43
C ILE A 17 -8.28 3.38 8.50
N SER A 18 -7.53 3.07 7.44
CA SER A 18 -7.86 1.96 6.54
C SER A 18 -7.94 0.63 7.28
N TYR A 19 -6.99 0.35 8.18
CA TYR A 19 -7.01 -0.86 9.01
C TYR A 19 -8.25 -0.91 9.92
N ALA A 20 -8.55 0.19 10.60
CA ALA A 20 -9.72 0.28 11.48
C ALA A 20 -11.04 0.07 10.73
N VAL A 21 -11.16 0.61 9.51
CA VAL A 21 -12.34 0.43 8.66
C VAL A 21 -12.50 -1.02 8.22
N VAL A 22 -11.43 -1.69 7.81
CA VAL A 22 -11.48 -3.11 7.40
C VAL A 22 -11.80 -4.02 8.58
N LEU A 23 -11.13 -3.83 9.72
CA LEU A 23 -11.34 -4.62 10.92
C LEU A 23 -12.74 -4.38 11.52
N GLY A 24 -13.12 -3.13 11.69
CA GLY A 24 -14.44 -2.76 12.22
C GLY A 24 -15.57 -3.18 11.28
N GLY A 25 -15.39 -3.00 9.96
CA GLY A 25 -16.38 -3.38 8.96
C GLY A 25 -16.60 -4.89 8.88
N SER A 26 -15.54 -5.69 8.94
CA SER A 26 -15.62 -7.16 8.94
C SER A 26 -16.23 -7.71 10.24
N PHE A 27 -15.87 -7.15 11.39
CA PHE A 27 -16.51 -7.50 12.67
C PHE A 27 -18.00 -7.15 12.68
N PHE A 28 -18.36 -5.95 12.20
CA PHE A 28 -19.75 -5.52 12.09
C PHE A 28 -20.56 -6.42 11.15
N LEU A 29 -20.00 -6.76 9.98
CA LEU A 29 -20.64 -7.71 9.06
C LEU A 29 -20.84 -9.08 9.71
N GLY A 30 -19.83 -9.57 10.43
CA GLY A 30 -19.89 -10.84 11.16
C GLY A 30 -20.96 -10.82 12.24
N SER A 31 -21.03 -9.74 13.03
CA SER A 31 -22.06 -9.55 14.05
C SER A 31 -23.47 -9.51 13.46
N LYS A 32 -23.64 -8.84 12.32
CA LYS A 32 -24.95 -8.77 11.65
C LYS A 32 -25.36 -10.11 11.05
N ALA A 33 -24.39 -10.90 10.63
CA ALA A 33 -24.62 -12.26 10.16
C ALA A 33 -24.99 -13.17 11.34
N ASP A 34 -24.31 -13.06 12.49
CA ASP A 34 -24.68 -13.80 13.71
C ASP A 34 -26.11 -13.50 14.16
N GLU A 35 -26.54 -12.22 14.16
CA GLU A 35 -27.93 -11.84 14.45
C GLU A 35 -28.93 -12.49 13.47
N LYS A 36 -28.58 -12.58 12.18
CA LYS A 36 -29.46 -13.12 11.15
C LYS A 36 -29.59 -14.64 11.23
N PHE A 37 -28.54 -15.34 11.62
CA PHE A 37 -28.51 -16.80 11.71
C PHE A 37 -28.82 -17.32 13.12
N GLY A 38 -28.96 -16.44 14.11
CA GLY A 38 -29.16 -16.82 15.51
C GLY A 38 -27.97 -17.59 16.09
N THR A 39 -26.81 -17.50 15.45
CA THR A 39 -25.58 -18.16 15.90
C THR A 39 -24.99 -17.38 17.07
N SER A 40 -24.43 -18.09 18.06
CA SER A 40 -23.49 -17.51 19.02
C SER A 40 -22.38 -16.73 18.28
N PRO A 41 -21.63 -15.80 18.92
CA PRO A 41 -20.82 -14.74 18.28
C PRO A 41 -19.58 -15.23 17.49
N TYR A 42 -19.76 -16.26 16.68
CA TYR A 42 -18.75 -16.99 15.94
C TYR A 42 -18.50 -16.34 14.58
N MET A 43 -19.51 -15.81 13.88
CA MET A 43 -19.27 -15.07 12.63
C MET A 43 -18.60 -13.72 12.91
N ALA A 44 -18.93 -13.05 14.02
CA ALA A 44 -18.25 -11.85 14.48
C ALA A 44 -16.77 -12.13 14.80
N LEU A 45 -16.49 -13.25 15.49
CA LEU A 45 -15.12 -13.70 15.79
C LEU A 45 -14.34 -14.03 14.51
N CYS A 46 -14.93 -14.83 13.60
CA CYS A 46 -14.32 -15.19 12.33
C CYS A 46 -14.12 -13.95 11.44
N GLY A 47 -15.11 -13.06 11.36
CA GLY A 47 -15.04 -11.80 10.63
C GLY A 47 -13.94 -10.89 11.17
N GLY A 48 -13.87 -10.73 12.49
CA GLY A 48 -12.82 -9.96 13.15
C GLY A 48 -11.42 -10.53 12.94
N MET A 49 -11.25 -11.86 13.06
CA MET A 49 -9.97 -12.52 12.74
C MET A 49 -9.57 -12.30 11.28
N PHE A 50 -10.52 -12.48 10.36
CA PHE A 50 -10.27 -12.32 8.93
C PHE A 50 -9.91 -10.86 8.60
N GLY A 51 -10.64 -9.90 9.17
CA GLY A 51 -10.35 -8.47 9.04
C GLY A 51 -9.00 -8.08 9.62
N ALA A 52 -8.63 -8.64 10.77
CA ALA A 52 -7.34 -8.39 11.40
C ALA A 52 -6.19 -8.92 10.52
N VAL A 53 -6.29 -10.16 10.04
CA VAL A 53 -5.27 -10.76 9.17
C VAL A 53 -5.16 -10.00 7.85
N ALA A 54 -6.29 -9.72 7.17
CA ALA A 54 -6.30 -9.02 5.89
C ALA A 54 -5.80 -7.57 6.02
N GLY A 55 -6.26 -6.85 7.04
CA GLY A 55 -5.83 -5.49 7.31
C GLY A 55 -4.35 -5.42 7.70
N PHE A 56 -3.87 -6.35 8.52
CA PHE A 56 -2.47 -6.41 8.92
C PHE A 56 -1.57 -6.77 7.73
N TRP A 57 -2.00 -7.69 6.87
CA TRP A 57 -1.30 -8.02 5.63
C TRP A 57 -1.15 -6.80 4.72
N TYR A 58 -2.23 -6.02 4.57
CA TYR A 58 -2.20 -4.78 3.79
C TYR A 58 -1.21 -3.77 4.37
N LEU A 59 -1.25 -3.55 5.69
CA LEU A 59 -0.29 -2.70 6.42
C LEU A 59 1.15 -3.17 6.21
N TYR A 60 1.41 -4.47 6.39
CA TYR A 60 2.72 -5.07 6.22
C TYR A 60 3.25 -4.86 4.80
N ARG A 61 2.42 -5.09 3.77
CA ARG A 61 2.79 -4.86 2.37
C ARG A 61 3.05 -3.38 2.08
N GLU A 62 2.25 -2.47 2.63
CA GLU A 62 2.38 -1.03 2.38
C GLU A 62 3.63 -0.44 3.05
N VAL A 63 4.01 -0.98 4.22
CA VAL A 63 5.19 -0.54 4.98
C VAL A 63 6.47 -1.20 4.44
N TYR A 64 6.45 -2.50 4.15
CA TYR A 64 7.65 -3.27 3.77
C TYR A 64 7.78 -3.52 2.27
N GLY A 65 6.67 -3.63 1.54
CA GLY A 65 6.65 -3.97 0.10
C GLY A 65 6.94 -2.80 -0.85
N LYS A 66 6.99 -1.55 -0.35
CA LYS A 66 7.40 -0.38 -1.15
C LYS A 66 8.86 -0.39 -1.61
N ARG A 67 9.66 -1.37 -1.17
CA ARG A 67 11.02 -1.61 -1.70
C ARG A 67 11.03 -2.38 -3.02
N ASP A 68 10.02 -3.21 -3.29
CA ASP A 68 10.05 -4.16 -4.40
C ASP A 68 9.41 -3.62 -5.69
N GLU A 69 8.50 -2.64 -5.58
CA GLU A 69 7.82 -2.04 -6.75
C GLU A 69 8.70 -1.02 -7.49
N ALA A 70 9.73 -0.47 -6.83
CA ALA A 70 10.71 0.42 -7.48
C ALA A 70 11.62 -0.32 -8.47
N GLU A 71 11.77 -1.65 -8.34
CA GLU A 71 12.62 -2.47 -9.23
C GLU A 71 11.84 -3.21 -10.33
N ARG A 72 10.51 -3.37 -10.19
CA ARG A 72 9.68 -4.10 -11.19
C ARG A 72 8.92 -3.19 -12.17
N GLY A 73 9.07 -1.87 -12.06
CA GLY A 73 8.28 -0.87 -12.78
C GLY A 73 8.99 -0.02 -13.84
N SER A 74 10.24 -0.34 -14.24
CA SER A 74 10.90 0.35 -15.36
C SER A 74 11.20 -0.61 -16.50
N PRO A 75 10.37 -0.64 -17.58
CA PRO A 75 10.95 -0.79 -18.90
C PRO A 75 11.77 0.48 -19.15
N GLU A 76 13.07 0.39 -18.85
CA GLU A 76 14.10 1.31 -19.30
C GLU A 76 13.91 1.56 -20.80
N LYS A 77 13.39 2.73 -21.16
CA LYS A 77 13.52 3.20 -22.54
C LYS A 77 15.03 3.38 -22.78
N PRO A 78 15.64 2.70 -23.76
CA PRO A 78 17.05 2.85 -24.02
C PRO A 78 17.34 4.31 -24.36
N LYS A 79 18.18 4.98 -23.56
CA LYS A 79 18.83 6.21 -23.98
C LYS A 79 19.73 5.86 -25.16
N ARG A 80 19.34 6.24 -26.38
CA ARG A 80 20.30 6.43 -27.47
C ARG A 80 21.22 7.58 -27.06
N GLN A 81 22.41 7.20 -26.57
CA GLN A 81 23.54 8.07 -26.41
C GLN A 81 24.72 7.42 -27.14
N ASP A 82 24.89 7.81 -28.38
CA ASP A 82 26.12 7.68 -29.15
C ASP A 82 26.36 8.99 -29.91
N ASP A 83 26.63 10.00 -29.09
CA ASP A 83 27.56 11.07 -29.40
C ASP A 83 28.94 10.42 -29.63
N ASN A 84 29.27 10.15 -30.90
CA ASN A 84 30.63 9.76 -31.30
C ASN A 84 31.19 10.85 -32.19
N GLY A 85 31.77 11.86 -31.54
CA GLY A 85 32.52 12.91 -32.21
C GLY A 85 33.75 12.37 -32.93
N SER A 86 34.00 12.89 -34.14
CA SER A 86 35.31 13.17 -34.73
C SER A 86 35.12 13.79 -36.12
N PRO A 87 36.05 14.63 -36.65
CA PRO A 87 36.77 15.77 -36.06
C PRO A 87 36.54 17.07 -36.91
N PRO A 88 37.06 18.25 -36.53
CA PRO A 88 36.83 19.49 -37.27
C PRO A 88 37.63 19.55 -38.57
N ALA A 89 36.95 19.71 -39.71
CA ALA A 89 37.59 20.05 -40.98
C ALA A 89 37.70 21.57 -41.11
N LYS A 90 38.94 22.00 -41.32
CA LYS A 90 39.45 23.36 -41.32
C LYS A 90 39.13 24.04 -42.67
N ASN A 91 38.92 25.35 -42.61
CA ASN A 91 38.75 26.24 -43.75
C ASN A 91 39.97 26.16 -44.70
N ALA A 92 39.70 26.11 -46.00
CA ALA A 92 40.61 26.51 -47.09
C ALA A 92 39.76 27.15 -48.20
#